data_AF-A0A936SGM0-F1
#
_entry.id   AF-A0A936SGM0-F1
#
_cell.length_a   1.000
_cell.length_b   1.000
_cell.length_c   1.000
_cell.angle_alpha   90.00
_cell.angle_beta   90.00
_cell.angle_gamma   90.00
#
_symmetry.space_group_name_H-M   'P 1'
#
loop_
_entity.id
_entity.type
_entity.pdbx_description
1 polymer ?
#
loop_
_entity_poly.entity_id
_entity_poly.type
_entity_poly.pdbx_seq_one_letter_code
_entity_poly.pdbx_strand_id
1 'polypeptide(L)'
;MPPNAAALIAAATAKGLKAKDQKSFILGSPLGEGPSASTSEALEEAIYAMKTGDVTKTPLKVGDNWVVVGVTKREEANTADFAKQRSGLIEQMLSKNATAVFSDYLAATKKRLQDNGSIVI
;
A
#
# COMPACT_ATOMS: atom_id res chain seq x y z
N MET A 1 3.68 -28.99 -17.95
CA MET A 1 2.45 -28.24 -17.58
C MET A 1 2.90 -26.94 -16.93
N PRO A 2 2.46 -25.76 -17.42
CA PRO A 2 2.92 -24.49 -16.86
C PRO A 2 2.49 -24.38 -15.39
N PRO A 3 3.35 -23.84 -14.50
CA PRO A 3 3.03 -23.71 -13.08
C PRO A 3 1.86 -22.72 -12.93
N ASN A 4 0.76 -23.20 -12.35
CA ASN A 4 -0.42 -22.39 -12.03
C ASN A 4 -0.51 -22.19 -10.51
N ALA A 5 -1.22 -21.15 -10.07
CA ALA A 5 -1.30 -20.79 -8.65
C ALA A 5 -1.85 -21.92 -7.75
N ALA A 6 -2.75 -22.77 -8.28
CA ALA A 6 -3.26 -23.94 -7.54
C ALA A 6 -2.18 -25.03 -7.34
N ALA A 7 -1.35 -25.28 -8.35
CA ALA A 7 -0.23 -26.20 -8.27
C ALA A 7 0.88 -25.68 -7.34
N LEU A 8 1.01 -24.35 -7.20
CA LEU A 8 1.94 -23.73 -6.26
C LEU A 8 1.54 -24.02 -4.80
N ILE A 9 0.24 -23.90 -4.45
CA ILE A 9 -0.25 -24.21 -3.10
C ILE A 9 -0.01 -25.69 -2.77
N ALA A 10 -0.30 -26.59 -3.71
CA ALA A 10 -0.05 -28.02 -3.56
C ALA A 10 1.46 -28.33 -3.37
N ALA A 11 2.33 -27.70 -4.16
CA ALA A 11 3.78 -27.87 -4.06
C ALA A 11 4.36 -27.28 -2.76
N ALA A 12 3.84 -26.13 -2.31
CA ALA A 12 4.24 -25.51 -1.05
C ALA A 12 3.86 -26.40 0.15
N THR A 13 2.63 -26.92 0.15
CA THR A 13 2.13 -27.82 1.20
C THR A 13 2.92 -29.13 1.22
N ALA A 14 3.21 -29.70 0.05
CA ALA A 14 4.04 -30.90 -0.08
C ALA A 14 5.49 -30.72 0.41
N LYS A 15 5.99 -29.47 0.43
CA LYS A 15 7.32 -29.11 0.95
C LYS A 15 7.31 -28.59 2.39
N GLY A 16 6.17 -28.62 3.08
CA GLY A 16 6.02 -28.09 4.44
C GLY A 16 6.14 -26.56 4.54
N LEU A 17 5.97 -25.85 3.41
CA LEU A 17 5.98 -24.40 3.35
C LEU A 17 4.57 -23.85 3.62
N LYS A 18 4.47 -22.73 4.33
CA LYS A 18 3.20 -22.05 4.58
C LYS A 18 2.69 -21.37 3.32
N ALA A 19 1.71 -21.97 2.66
CA ALA A 19 0.92 -21.29 1.64
C ALA A 19 -0.13 -20.41 2.31
N LYS A 20 -0.19 -19.13 1.92
CA LYS A 20 -1.23 -18.20 2.35
C LYS A 20 -1.73 -17.42 1.15
N ASP A 21 -3.04 -17.18 1.13
CA ASP A 21 -3.68 -16.32 0.15
C ASP A 21 -3.85 -14.92 0.72
N GLN A 22 -3.27 -13.92 0.06
CA GLN A 22 -3.54 -12.52 0.37
C GLN A 22 -4.58 -11.98 -0.61
N LYS A 23 -5.82 -11.87 -0.14
CA LYS A 23 -6.91 -11.26 -0.90
C LYS A 23 -6.69 -9.74 -0.96
N SER A 24 -6.91 -9.15 -2.13
CA SER A 24 -6.83 -7.70 -2.35
C SER A 24 -5.45 -7.10 -2.08
N PHE A 25 -4.37 -7.80 -2.46
CA PHE A 25 -3.02 -7.22 -2.45
C PHE A 25 -2.97 -5.96 -3.33
N ILE A 26 -2.50 -4.86 -2.76
CA ILE A 26 -2.28 -3.58 -3.46
C ILE A 26 -0.77 -3.42 -3.66
N LEU A 27 -0.33 -2.97 -4.84
CA LEU A 27 1.08 -2.63 -5.06
C LEU A 27 1.53 -1.58 -4.04
N GLY A 28 2.68 -1.81 -3.39
CA GLY A 28 3.17 -0.98 -2.28
C GLY A 28 2.64 -1.39 -0.89
N SER A 29 1.73 -2.37 -0.80
CA SER A 29 1.32 -2.97 0.48
C SER A 29 2.24 -4.14 0.85
N PRO A 30 2.52 -4.37 2.15
CA PRO A 30 3.36 -5.48 2.55
C PRO A 30 2.69 -6.82 2.22
N LEU A 31 3.49 -7.73 1.65
CA LEU A 31 3.07 -9.09 1.34
C LEU A 31 3.22 -9.97 2.58
N GLY A 32 2.16 -10.68 2.96
CA GLY A 32 2.09 -11.54 4.14
C GLY A 32 1.29 -10.95 5.30
N GLU A 33 1.18 -11.70 6.39
CA GLU A 33 0.46 -11.31 7.61
C GLU A 33 1.42 -11.24 8.81
N GLY A 34 1.25 -10.24 9.67
CA GLY A 34 1.98 -10.12 10.93
C GLY A 34 3.40 -9.55 10.79
N PRO A 35 4.31 -9.80 11.75
CA PRO A 35 5.65 -9.21 11.79
C PRO A 35 6.55 -9.55 10.61
N SER A 36 6.21 -10.59 9.85
CA SER A 36 6.92 -11.03 8.65
C SER A 36 6.41 -10.38 7.37
N ALA A 37 5.38 -9.54 7.45
CA ALA A 37 4.86 -8.82 6.29
C ALA A 37 5.90 -7.78 5.84
N SER A 38 6.26 -7.79 4.57
CA SER A 38 7.29 -6.90 4.03
C SER A 38 7.01 -6.55 2.58
N THR A 39 7.52 -5.39 2.15
CA THR A 39 7.48 -4.95 0.75
C THR A 39 8.82 -5.21 0.09
N SER A 40 8.83 -5.33 -1.24
CA SER A 40 10.07 -5.44 -2.01
C SER A 40 9.79 -4.95 -3.43
N GLU A 41 10.62 -4.04 -3.93
CA GLU A 41 10.47 -3.48 -5.27
C GLU A 41 10.52 -4.58 -6.35
N ALA A 42 11.45 -5.53 -6.21
CA ALA A 42 11.57 -6.68 -7.12
C ALA A 42 10.32 -7.59 -7.08
N LEU A 43 9.63 -7.66 -5.92
CA LEU A 43 8.37 -8.37 -5.80
C LEU A 43 7.25 -7.63 -6.54
N GLU A 44 7.17 -6.32 -6.34
CA GLU A 44 6.14 -5.48 -6.94
C GLU A 44 6.28 -5.45 -8.47
N GLU A 45 7.49 -5.31 -9.00
CA GLU A 45 7.75 -5.38 -10.44
C GLU A 45 7.37 -6.75 -11.02
N ALA A 46 7.73 -7.84 -10.33
CA ALA A 46 7.37 -9.18 -10.77
C ALA A 46 5.85 -9.36 -10.80
N ILE A 47 5.13 -8.98 -9.74
CA ILE A 47 3.67 -9.07 -9.67
C ILE A 47 3.02 -8.18 -10.73
N TYR A 48 3.55 -6.97 -10.97
CA TYR A 48 3.04 -6.04 -11.97
C TYR A 48 3.15 -6.61 -13.40
N ALA A 49 4.26 -7.28 -13.71
CA ALA A 49 4.50 -7.92 -15.00
C ALA A 49 3.73 -9.24 -15.19
N MET A 50 3.23 -9.85 -14.11
CA MET A 50 2.53 -11.14 -14.15
C MET A 50 1.06 -11.00 -14.58
N LYS A 51 0.58 -12.03 -15.30
CA LYS A 51 -0.83 -12.17 -15.69
C LYS A 51 -1.57 -13.06 -14.68
N THR A 52 -2.89 -12.99 -14.68
CA THR A 52 -3.73 -13.92 -13.92
C THR A 52 -3.40 -15.37 -14.31
N GLY A 53 -3.09 -16.19 -13.32
CA GLY A 53 -2.67 -17.58 -13.47
C GLY A 53 -1.16 -17.78 -13.44
N ASP A 54 -0.34 -16.72 -13.58
CA ASP A 54 1.11 -16.83 -13.57
C ASP A 54 1.66 -17.08 -12.16
N VAL A 55 2.80 -17.77 -12.11
CA VAL A 55 3.57 -18.05 -10.90
C VAL A 55 5.03 -17.63 -11.12
N THR A 56 5.64 -17.01 -10.12
CA THR A 56 7.07 -16.65 -10.16
C THR A 56 7.91 -17.92 -10.28
N LYS A 57 8.72 -18.00 -11.34
CA LYS A 57 9.61 -19.14 -11.59
C LYS A 57 10.84 -19.13 -10.69
N THR A 58 11.24 -17.95 -10.25
CA THR A 58 12.35 -17.71 -9.32
C THR A 58 11.81 -17.22 -7.99
N PRO A 59 12.27 -17.78 -6.84
CA PRO A 59 11.95 -17.22 -5.53
C PRO A 59 12.43 -15.78 -5.43
N LEU A 60 11.60 -14.90 -4.89
CA LEU A 60 11.91 -13.49 -4.68
C LEU A 60 12.24 -13.27 -3.21
N LYS A 61 13.25 -12.44 -2.94
CA LYS A 61 13.62 -12.06 -1.57
C LYS A 61 12.80 -10.84 -1.14
N VAL A 62 12.11 -10.96 -0.02
CA VAL A 62 11.24 -9.93 0.56
C VAL A 62 11.59 -9.81 2.04
N GLY A 63 12.26 -8.73 2.41
CA GLY A 63 12.94 -8.62 3.71
C GLY A 63 13.96 -9.76 3.88
N ASP A 64 13.85 -10.50 4.97
CA ASP A 64 14.69 -11.67 5.27
C ASP A 64 14.14 -12.99 4.73
N ASN A 65 12.96 -12.98 4.09
CA ASN A 65 12.27 -14.19 3.64
C ASN A 65 12.36 -14.38 2.12
N TRP A 66 12.37 -15.64 1.70
CA TRP A 66 12.21 -16.02 0.29
C TRP A 66 10.77 -16.44 0.04
N VAL A 67 10.11 -15.81 -0.92
CA VAL A 67 8.71 -16.06 -1.26
C VAL A 67 8.55 -16.43 -2.73
N VAL A 68 7.56 -17.28 -3.01
CA VAL A 68 7.10 -17.60 -4.36
C VAL A 68 5.66 -17.14 -4.43
N VAL A 69 5.34 -16.30 -5.41
CA VAL A 69 3.99 -15.72 -5.55
C VAL A 69 3.32 -16.20 -6.82
N GLY A 70 2.02 -16.42 -6.73
CA GLY A 70 1.15 -16.74 -7.86
C GLY A 70 -0.02 -15.77 -7.91
N VAL A 71 -0.27 -15.19 -9.07
CA VAL A 71 -1.40 -14.26 -9.27
C VAL A 71 -2.65 -15.09 -9.55
N THR A 72 -3.54 -15.24 -8.58
CA THR A 72 -4.80 -15.99 -8.75
C THR A 72 -5.87 -15.19 -9.48
N LYS A 73 -5.91 -13.87 -9.23
CA LYS A 73 -6.82 -12.93 -9.86
C LYS A 73 -6.16 -11.55 -9.90
N ARG A 74 -6.22 -10.87 -11.05
CA ARG A 74 -5.83 -9.47 -11.22
C ARG A 74 -7.09 -8.65 -11.42
N GLU A 75 -7.20 -7.56 -10.67
CA GLU A 75 -8.22 -6.53 -10.86
C GLU A 75 -7.48 -5.28 -11.33
N GLU A 76 -7.80 -4.80 -12.53
CA GLU A 76 -7.20 -3.58 -13.02
C GLU A 76 -7.80 -2.38 -12.28
N ALA A 77 -6.97 -1.37 -12.00
CA ALA A 77 -7.44 -0.15 -11.38
C ALA A 77 -8.51 0.48 -12.28
N ASN A 78 -9.76 0.52 -11.79
CA ASN A 78 -10.84 1.19 -12.49
C ASN A 78 -10.59 2.71 -12.46
N THR A 79 -10.01 3.24 -13.53
CA THR A 79 -9.74 4.67 -13.71
C THR A 79 -11.01 5.53 -13.58
N ALA A 80 -12.20 4.95 -13.82
CA ALA A 80 -13.47 5.66 -13.65
C ALA A 80 -13.82 5.93 -12.18
N ASP A 81 -13.43 5.05 -11.25
CA ASP A 81 -13.69 5.27 -9.82
C ASP A 81 -12.63 6.17 -9.17
N PHE A 82 -11.39 6.15 -9.68
CA PHE A 82 -10.37 7.12 -9.30
C PHE A 82 -10.82 8.57 -9.62
N ALA A 83 -11.45 8.79 -10.78
CA ALA A 83 -11.99 10.10 -11.13
C ALA A 83 -13.06 10.58 -10.14
N LYS A 84 -13.90 9.68 -9.62
CA LYS A 84 -14.92 10.01 -8.62
C LYS A 84 -14.32 10.35 -7.25
N GLN A 85 -13.25 9.65 -6.86
CA GLN A 85 -12.60 9.87 -5.56
C GLN A 85 -11.64 11.06 -5.57
N ARG A 86 -11.05 11.40 -6.72
CA ARG A 86 -10.10 12.52 -6.86
C ARG A 86 -10.68 13.84 -6.35
N SER A 87 -11.94 14.13 -6.68
CA SER A 87 -12.62 15.35 -6.25
C SER A 87 -12.72 15.43 -4.73
N GLY A 88 -13.16 14.36 -4.07
CA GLY A 88 -13.26 14.29 -2.61
C GLY A 88 -11.90 14.34 -1.92
N LEU A 89 -10.87 13.72 -2.50
CA LEU A 89 -9.50 13.77 -1.97
C LEU A 89 -8.91 15.19 -2.04
N ILE A 90 -9.15 15.89 -3.15
CA ILE A 90 -8.74 17.30 -3.32
C ILE A 90 -9.45 18.17 -2.29
N GLU A 91 -10.75 17.98 -2.10
CA GLU A 91 -11.54 18.76 -1.14
C GLU A 91 -11.09 18.54 0.31
N GLN A 92 -10.77 17.30 0.68
CA GLN A 92 -10.20 16.97 2.00
C GLN A 92 -8.83 17.63 2.22
N MET A 93 -7.95 17.56 1.22
CA MET A 93 -6.61 18.18 1.31
C MET A 93 -6.70 19.71 1.35
N LEU A 94 -7.63 20.30 0.59
CA LEU A 94 -7.87 21.74 0.59
C LEU A 94 -8.41 22.20 1.94
N SER A 95 -9.38 21.48 2.51
CA SER A 95 -9.90 21.73 3.85
C SER A 95 -8.82 21.63 4.93
N LYS A 96 -7.96 20.61 4.85
CA LYS A 96 -6.82 20.43 5.76
C LYS A 96 -5.81 21.59 5.66
N ASN A 97 -5.49 22.02 4.43
CA ASN A 97 -4.58 23.13 4.20
C ASN A 97 -5.17 24.45 4.72
N ALA A 98 -6.43 24.74 4.41
CA ALA A 98 -7.12 25.93 4.91
C ALA A 98 -7.13 25.98 6.44
N THR A 99 -7.39 24.84 7.11
CA THR A 99 -7.36 24.73 8.57
C THR A 99 -5.96 24.97 9.14
N ALA A 100 -4.92 24.44 8.49
CA ALA A 100 -3.54 24.64 8.91
C ALA A 100 -3.13 26.11 8.79
N VAL A 101 -3.38 26.75 7.64
CA VAL A 101 -3.08 28.17 7.42
C VAL A 101 -3.82 29.07 8.42
N PHE A 102 -5.09 28.78 8.68
CA PHE A 102 -5.87 29.53 9.66
C PHE A 102 -5.32 29.36 11.09
N SER A 103 -4.95 28.14 11.46
CA SER A 103 -4.35 27.85 12.77
C SER A 103 -3.00 28.55 12.94
N ASP A 104 -2.16 28.53 11.90
CA ASP A 104 -0.86 29.20 11.90
C ASP A 104 -1.02 30.72 11.99
N TYR A 105 -2.00 31.28 11.26
CA TYR A 105 -2.32 32.70 11.35
C TYR A 105 -2.80 33.10 12.75
N LEU A 106 -3.69 32.32 13.37
CA LEU A 106 -4.12 32.56 14.75
C LEU A 106 -2.97 32.44 15.75
N ALA A 107 -2.10 31.45 15.60
CA ALA A 107 -0.93 31.26 16.45
C ALA A 107 0.04 32.44 16.33
N ALA A 108 0.33 32.88 15.11
CA ALA A 108 1.18 34.04 14.84
C ALA A 108 0.57 35.34 15.38
N THR A 109 -0.74 35.52 15.23
CA THR A 109 -1.46 36.70 15.74
C THR A 109 -1.49 36.72 17.27
N LYS A 110 -1.76 35.57 17.91
CA LYS A 110 -1.70 35.42 19.37
C LYS A 110 -0.30 35.74 19.90
N LYS A 111 0.75 35.22 19.24
CA LYS A 111 2.14 35.51 19.59
C LYS A 111 2.45 37.01 19.48
N ARG A 112 2.06 37.65 18.38
CA ARG A 112 2.23 39.10 18.20
C ARG A 112 1.49 39.93 19.25
N LEU A 113 0.32 39.49 19.70
CA LEU A 113 -0.46 40.17 20.74
C LEU A 113 0.11 39.95 22.16
N GLN A 114 0.73 38.80 22.41
CA GLN A 114 1.52 38.56 23.62
C GLN A 114 2.78 39.43 23.64
N ASP A 115 3.52 39.46 22.53
CA ASP A 115 4.77 40.23 22.40
C ASP A 115 4.53 41.75 22.54
N ASN A 116 3.36 42.24 22.09
CA ASN A 116 2.94 43.63 22.25
C ASN A 116 2.19 43.91 23.56
N GLY A 117 2.15 42.97 24.51
CA GLY A 117 1.59 43.16 25.85
C GLY A 117 0.07 43.38 25.93
N SER A 118 -0.66 43.12 24.84
CA SER A 118 -2.12 43.35 24.75
C SER A 118 -2.96 42.14 25.19
N ILE A 119 -2.33 40.97 25.42
CA ILE A 119 -2.98 39.77 25.98
C ILE A 119 -2.04 39.17 27.04
N VAL A 120 -2.51 39.09 28.29
CA VAL A 120 -1.91 38.28 29.37
C VAL A 120 -2.67 36.96 29.41
N ILE A 121 -1.95 35.83 29.47
CA ILE A 121 -2.52 34.52 29.82
C ILE A 121 -2.06 34.18 31.22
#